data_AF-A0AAE3LWK5-F1
#
_entry.id   AF-A0AAE3LWK5-F1
#
_cell.length_a   1.000
_cell.length_b   1.000
_cell.length_c   1.000
_cell.angle_alpha   90.00
_cell.angle_beta   90.00
_cell.angle_gamma   90.00
#
_symmetry.space_group_name_H-M   'P 1'
#
loop_
_entity.id
_entity.type
_entity.pdbx_description
1 polymer ?
#
loop_
_entity_poly.entity_id
_entity_poly.type
_entity_poly.pdbx_seq_one_letter_code
_entity_poly.pdbx_strand_id
1 'polypeptide(L)' 'KEFTGISDPYDVPVDPELSVQTENIDVDNCAHQVILKLESMGLIAAG' A
#
# COMPACT_ATOMS: atom_id res chain seq x y z
N LYS A 1 12.54 -23.74 6.18
CA LYS A 1 12.62 -22.26 6.17
C LYS A 1 11.98 -21.83 4.87
N GLU A 2 10.77 -21.34 4.93
CA GLU A 2 9.96 -20.95 3.78
C GLU A 2 9.86 -19.44 3.78
N PHE A 3 10.40 -18.80 2.73
CA PHE A 3 10.46 -17.35 2.60
C PHE A 3 9.64 -16.97 1.36
N THR A 4 8.60 -16.16 1.56
CA THR A 4 7.74 -15.65 0.48
C THR A 4 8.56 -14.78 -0.47
N GLY A 5 8.50 -15.07 -1.77
CA GLY A 5 9.34 -14.48 -2.82
C GLY A 5 10.66 -15.21 -3.09
N ILE A 6 11.02 -16.22 -2.29
CA ILE A 6 12.21 -17.07 -2.53
C ILE A 6 11.80 -18.54 -2.72
N SER A 7 11.09 -19.10 -1.75
CA SER A 7 10.64 -20.50 -1.75
C SER A 7 9.14 -20.63 -2.03
N ASP A 8 8.35 -19.69 -1.53
CA ASP A 8 6.91 -19.60 -1.82
C ASP A 8 6.64 -18.44 -2.79
N PRO A 9 5.78 -18.64 -3.82
CA PRO A 9 5.36 -17.56 -4.70
C PRO A 9 4.54 -16.53 -3.90
N TYR A 10 4.74 -15.25 -4.21
CA TYR A 10 3.90 -14.17 -3.69
C TYR A 10 2.77 -13.91 -4.68
N ASP A 11 1.53 -14.17 -4.27
CA ASP A 11 0.35 -13.79 -5.05
C ASP A 11 0.13 -12.29 -4.92
N VAL A 12 0.55 -11.55 -5.95
CA VAL A 12 0.34 -10.12 -6.02
C VAL A 12 -1.18 -9.88 -6.11
N PRO A 13 -1.75 -8.99 -5.29
CA PRO A 13 -3.17 -8.65 -5.38
C PRO A 13 -3.49 -8.13 -6.79
N VAL A 14 -4.52 -8.70 -7.40
CA VAL A 14 -4.94 -8.37 -8.78
C VAL A 14 -5.64 -7.01 -8.84
N ASP A 15 -6.32 -6.61 -7.76
CA ASP A 15 -7.01 -5.31 -7.63
C ASP A 15 -6.69 -4.65 -6.27
N PRO A 16 -5.50 -4.06 -6.12
CA PRO A 16 -5.14 -3.35 -4.91
C PRO A 16 -5.87 -2.00 -4.86
N GLU A 17 -6.61 -1.74 -3.79
CA GLU A 17 -7.32 -0.46 -3.57
C GLU A 17 -6.36 0.75 -3.60
N LEU A 18 -5.11 0.52 -3.17
CA LEU A 18 -4.00 1.47 -3.27
C LEU A 18 -2.69 0.69 -3.42
N SER A 19 -1.91 1.00 -4.45
CA SER A 19 -0.55 0.47 -4.64
C SER A 19 0.46 1.55 -4.31
N VAL A 20 1.13 1.42 -3.18
CA VAL A 20 2.15 2.38 -2.73
C VAL A 20 3.53 1.87 -3.14
N GLN A 21 4.25 2.64 -3.97
CA GLN A 21 5.61 2.29 -4.39
C GLN A 21 6.63 2.91 -3.44
N THR A 22 7.03 2.16 -2.42
CA THR A 22 8.00 2.63 -1.42
C THR A 22 9.45 2.66 -1.93
N GLU A 23 9.70 2.21 -3.16
CA GLU A 23 11.05 2.12 -3.74
C GLU A 23 11.55 3.46 -4.30
N ASN A 24 10.66 4.30 -4.82
CA ASN A 24 11.01 5.56 -5.48
C ASN A 24 10.31 6.79 -4.88
N ILE A 25 9.51 6.57 -3.83
CA ILE A 25 8.68 7.61 -3.23
C ILE A 25 9.07 7.75 -1.76
N ASP A 26 9.20 8.99 -1.30
CA ASP A 26 9.45 9.28 0.11
C ASP A 26 8.32 8.76 1.01
N VAL A 27 8.67 8.37 2.23
CA VAL A 27 7.73 7.82 3.22
C VAL A 27 6.60 8.79 3.54
N ASP A 28 6.87 10.10 3.55
CA ASP A 28 5.84 11.13 3.78
C ASP A 28 4.79 11.15 2.67
N ASN A 29 5.23 11.03 1.42
CA ASN A 29 4.33 11.00 0.27
C ASN A 29 3.54 9.68 0.20
N CYS A 30 4.16 8.57 0.61
CA CYS A 30 3.46 7.30 0.79
C CYS A 30 2.32 7.42 1.83
N ALA A 31 2.62 7.99 3.00
CA ALA A 31 1.63 8.20 4.06
C ALA A 31 0.50 9.12 3.59
N HIS A 32 0.83 10.20 2.88
CA HIS A 32 -0.16 11.14 2.34
C HIS A 32 -1.12 10.46 1.36
N GLN A 33 -0.62 9.61 0.44
CA GLN A 33 -1.48 8.85 -0.48
C GLN A 33 -2.41 7.88 0.25
N VAL A 34 -1.93 7.23 1.32
CA VAL A 34 -2.76 6.35 2.15
C VAL A 34 -3.86 7.14 2.85
N ILE A 35 -3.52 8.28 3.46
CA ILE A 35 -4.48 9.15 4.14
C ILE A 35 -5.54 9.67 3.16
N LEU A 36 -5.12 10.23 2.01
CA LEU A 36 -6.05 10.72 0.99
C LEU A 36 -6.98 9.62 0.47
N LYS A 37 -6.46 8.40 0.27
CA LYS A 37 -7.27 7.27 -0.17
C LYS A 37 -8.31 6.89 0.90
N LEU A 38 -7.89 6.82 2.16
CA LEU A 38 -8.78 6.51 3.29
C LEU A 38 -9.86 7.59 3.47
N GLU A 39 -9.52 8.87 3.30
CA GLU A 39 -10.48 9.98 3.30
C GLU A 39 -11.46 9.89 2.12
N SER A 40 -10.96 9.62 0.91
CA SER A 40 -11.80 9.45 -0.28
C SER A 40 -12.74 8.25 -0.19
N MET A 41 -12.39 7.24 0.61
CA MET A 41 -13.24 6.09 0.91
C MET A 41 -14.19 6.37 2.09
N GLY A 42 -14.05 7.51 2.78
CA GLY A 42 -14.84 7.87 3.96
C GLY A 42 -14.52 7.02 5.19
N LEU A 43 -13.36 6.35 5.21
CA LEU A 43 -12.92 5.48 6.31
C LEU A 43 -12.28 6.27 7.45
N ILE A 44 -11.72 7.46 7.16
CA ILE A 44 -11.18 8.38 8.16
C ILE A 44 -11.71 9.80 7.91
N ALA A 45 -11.89 10.57 8.99
CA ALA A 45 -12.23 11.99 8.90
C ALA A 45 -10.95 12.81 8.81
N ALA A 46 -10.84 13.65 7.77
CA ALA A 46 -9.84 14.71 7.71
C ALA A 46 -10.05 15.65 8.90
N GLY A 47 -9.08 15.65 9.84
CA GLY A 47 -9.12 16.45 11.06
C GLY A 47 -8.83 17.92 10.83
#